data_AF-K4LD74-F1
#
_entry.id   AF-K4LD74-F1
#
_cell.length_a   1.000
_cell.length_b   1.000
_cell.length_c   1.000
_cell.angle_alpha   90.00
_cell.angle_beta   90.00
_cell.angle_gamma   90.00
#
_symmetry.space_group_name_H-M   'P 1'
#
loop_
_entity.id
_entity.type
_entity.pdbx_description
1 polymer ?
#
loop_
_entity_poly.entity_id
_entity_poly.type
_entity_poly.pdbx_seq_one_letter_code
_entity_poly.pdbx_strand_id
1 'polypeptide(L)'
;MEVTIRSLRQFASDDQIIGVMLTGMGDDGVEEMVEIKRGGGYTIAESEETAVVGGMPRKLAKRGGADVLAPAYEIPELIFDAVEGRSLGRTQPSD
;
A
#
# COMPACT_ATOMS: atom_id res chain seq x y z
N MET A 1 -3.83 1.80 12.11
CA MET A 1 -3.88 1.02 10.86
C MET A 1 -3.56 -0.44 11.14
N GLU A 2 -2.55 -0.73 11.96
CA GLU A 2 -2.15 -2.05 12.47
C GLU A 2 -3.34 -2.94 12.87
N VAL A 3 -4.20 -2.45 13.78
CA VAL A 3 -5.34 -3.24 14.29
C VAL A 3 -6.29 -3.63 13.16
N THR A 4 -6.60 -2.70 12.26
CA THR A 4 -7.48 -2.96 11.11
C THR A 4 -6.92 -4.06 10.21
N ILE A 5 -5.63 -4.01 9.88
CA ILE A 5 -5.00 -5.02 9.03
C ILE A 5 -4.97 -6.38 9.75
N ARG A 6 -4.56 -6.41 11.02
CA ARG A 6 -4.53 -7.66 11.80
C ARG A 6 -5.90 -8.30 11.96
N SER A 7 -6.95 -7.49 12.09
CA SER A 7 -8.32 -7.99 12.11
C SER A 7 -8.77 -8.50 10.74
N LEU A 8 -8.48 -7.78 9.66
CA LEU A 8 -8.83 -8.19 8.30
C LEU A 8 -8.23 -9.54 7.90
N ARG A 9 -6.95 -9.76 8.25
CA ARG A 9 -6.23 -11.01 7.96
C ARG A 9 -6.78 -12.25 8.69
N GLN A 10 -7.72 -12.08 9.63
CA GLN A 10 -8.46 -13.21 10.22
C GLN A 10 -9.61 -13.71 9.32
N PHE A 11 -10.01 -12.92 8.31
CA PHE A 11 -11.17 -13.18 7.46
C PHE A 11 -10.84 -13.27 5.97
N ALA A 12 -9.70 -12.74 5.52
CA ALA A 12 -9.26 -12.76 4.12
C ALA A 12 -7.79 -13.19 4.04
N SER A 13 -7.44 -13.91 2.96
CA SER A 13 -6.04 -14.17 2.62
C SER A 13 -5.38 -12.92 2.05
N ASP A 14 -4.06 -12.80 2.19
CA ASP A 14 -3.33 -11.57 1.84
C ASP A 14 -3.47 -11.19 0.36
N ASP A 15 -3.55 -12.17 -0.54
CA ASP A 15 -3.79 -11.99 -1.99
C ASP A 15 -5.16 -11.42 -2.35
N GLN A 16 -6.11 -11.41 -1.40
CA GLN A 16 -7.42 -10.77 -1.54
C GLN A 16 -7.43 -9.32 -1.00
N ILE A 17 -6.29 -8.83 -0.49
CA ILE A 17 -6.20 -7.53 0.17
C ILE A 17 -5.48 -6.53 -0.75
N ILE A 18 -6.16 -5.40 -0.98
CA ILE A 18 -5.56 -4.18 -1.53
C ILE A 18 -5.35 -3.20 -0.39
N GLY A 19 -4.10 -2.90 -0.06
CA GLY A 19 -3.73 -1.96 0.99
C GLY A 19 -3.35 -0.60 0.41
N VAL A 20 -3.91 0.49 0.92
CA VAL A 20 -3.61 1.85 0.47
C VAL A 20 -3.12 2.68 1.66
N MET A 21 -1.87 3.14 1.60
CA MET A 21 -1.27 4.01 2.59
C MET A 21 -1.24 5.45 2.09
N LEU A 22 -2.15 6.26 2.63
CA LEU A 22 -2.22 7.69 2.34
C LEU A 22 -1.32 8.52 3.26
N THR A 23 -1.28 9.83 3.00
CA THR A 23 -0.64 10.85 3.81
C THR A 23 -0.89 10.65 5.31
N GLY A 24 0.17 10.75 6.10
CA GLY A 24 0.11 10.50 7.53
C GLY A 24 1.48 10.53 8.19
N MET A 25 1.48 10.76 9.50
CA MET A 25 2.66 10.69 10.35
C MET A 25 2.75 9.31 11.02
N GLY A 26 3.96 8.86 11.35
CA GLY A 26 4.19 7.62 12.11
C GLY A 26 4.55 6.44 11.23
N ASP A 27 4.34 5.23 11.75
CA ASP A 27 4.61 3.93 11.12
C ASP A 27 3.54 2.88 11.44
N ASP A 28 2.45 3.28 12.08
CA ASP A 28 1.32 2.42 12.40
C ASP A 28 0.82 1.70 11.14
N GLY A 29 1.01 0.39 11.08
CA GLY A 29 0.60 -0.48 9.99
C GLY A 29 1.59 -0.61 8.81
N VAL A 30 2.78 0.00 8.88
CA VAL A 30 3.83 -0.19 7.84
C VAL A 30 4.27 -1.64 7.76
N GLU A 31 4.54 -2.28 8.90
CA GLU A 31 4.96 -3.69 8.91
C GLU A 31 3.84 -4.60 8.41
N GLU A 32 2.61 -4.35 8.85
CA GLU A 32 1.45 -5.12 8.44
C GLU A 32 1.19 -5.03 6.92
N MET A 33 1.43 -3.86 6.30
CA MET A 33 1.35 -3.72 4.84
C MET A 33 2.50 -4.42 4.11
N VAL A 34 3.71 -4.43 4.68
CA VAL A 34 4.81 -5.26 4.14
C VAL A 34 4.40 -6.73 4.13
N GLU A 35 3.75 -7.21 5.19
CA GLU A 35 3.25 -8.58 5.24
C GLU A 35 2.14 -8.87 4.23
N ILE A 36 1.19 -7.94 4.03
CA ILE A 36 0.18 -8.07 2.95
C ILE A 36 0.87 -8.29 1.60
N LYS A 37 1.84 -7.43 1.25
CA LYS A 37 2.58 -7.56 -0.02
C LYS A 37 3.34 -8.88 -0.13
N ARG A 38 3.99 -9.31 0.96
CA ARG A 38 4.70 -10.61 1.01
C ARG A 38 3.75 -11.80 0.80
N GLY A 39 2.52 -11.69 1.31
CA GLY A 39 1.47 -12.68 1.14
C GLY A 39 0.78 -12.66 -0.23
N GLY A 40 1.18 -11.78 -1.16
CA GLY A 40 0.63 -11.69 -2.51
C GLY A 40 -0.41 -10.60 -2.71
N GLY A 41 -0.77 -9.87 -1.65
CA GLY A 41 -1.63 -8.69 -1.75
C GLY A 41 -0.99 -7.56 -2.53
N TYR A 42 -1.80 -6.56 -2.87
CA TYR A 42 -1.36 -5.39 -3.63
C TYR A 42 -1.34 -4.16 -2.76
N THR A 43 -0.20 -3.46 -2.72
CA THR A 43 -0.04 -2.31 -1.83
C THR A 43 0.31 -1.03 -2.58
N ILE A 44 -0.42 0.03 -2.28
CA ILE A 44 -0.25 1.36 -2.87
C ILE A 44 0.14 2.33 -1.76
N ALA A 45 1.15 3.16 -2.01
CA ALA A 45 1.54 4.27 -1.14
C ALA A 45 1.33 5.60 -1.88
N GLU A 46 0.80 6.60 -1.19
CA GLU A 46 0.65 7.94 -1.75
C GLU A 46 2.03 8.57 -2.00
N SER A 47 2.21 9.19 -3.16
CA SER A 47 3.45 9.85 -3.55
C SER A 47 3.68 11.15 -2.77
N GLU A 48 4.92 11.62 -2.74
CA GLU A 48 5.27 12.91 -2.14
C GLU A 48 4.63 14.11 -2.86
N GLU A 49 4.08 13.91 -4.07
CA GLU A 49 3.42 14.97 -4.84
C GLU A 49 2.13 15.46 -4.17
N THR A 50 1.31 14.53 -3.67
CA THR A 50 0.01 14.86 -3.08
C THR A 50 0.00 14.70 -1.56
N ALA A 51 0.97 13.99 -0.98
CA ALA A 51 1.02 13.77 0.45
C ALA A 51 1.36 15.04 1.22
N VAL A 52 0.44 15.51 2.06
CA VAL A 52 0.67 16.65 2.98
C VAL A 52 1.73 16.30 4.04
N VAL A 53 1.71 15.06 4.53
CA VAL A 53 2.71 14.49 5.45
C VAL A 53 3.11 13.12 4.91
N GLY A 54 4.21 13.06 4.16
CA GLY A 54 4.72 11.81 3.56
C GLY A 54 5.41 10.84 4.54
N GLY A 55 5.18 10.95 5.84
CA GLY A 55 5.92 10.18 6.85
C GLY A 55 5.69 8.68 6.73
N MET A 56 4.42 8.25 6.77
CA MET A 56 4.03 6.85 6.69
C MET A 56 4.26 6.27 5.27
N PRO A 57 3.79 6.90 4.17
CA PRO A 57 4.00 6.37 2.81
C PRO A 57 5.48 6.16 2.46
N ARG A 58 6.34 7.12 2.82
CA ARG A 58 7.79 7.03 2.59
C ARG A 58 8.43 5.89 3.37
N LYS A 59 7.99 5.65 4.61
CA LYS A 59 8.50 4.51 5.40
C LYS A 59 8.09 3.18 4.76
N LEU A 60 6.84 3.06 4.30
CA LEU A 60 6.38 1.86 3.62
C LEU A 60 7.17 1.58 2.34
N ALA A 61 7.39 2.61 1.51
CA ALA A 61 8.23 2.50 0.33
C ALA A 61 9.65 2.02 0.65
N LYS A 62 10.30 2.65 1.64
CA LYS A 62 11.66 2.28 2.09
C LYS A 62 11.77 0.87 2.64
N ARG A 63 10.69 0.32 3.21
CA ARG A 63 10.64 -1.06 3.70
C ARG A 63 10.29 -2.07 2.58
N GLY A 64 10.16 -1.61 1.34
CA GLY A 64 9.79 -2.42 0.19
C GLY A 64 8.32 -2.86 0.21
N GLY A 65 7.50 -2.27 1.08
CA GLY A 65 6.12 -2.66 1.32
C GLY A 65 5.10 -2.01 0.40
N ALA A 66 5.52 -1.10 -0.50
CA ALA A 66 4.67 -0.55 -1.55
C ALA A 66 4.96 -1.26 -2.88
N ASP A 67 3.93 -1.72 -3.58
CA ASP A 67 4.02 -2.12 -5.00
C ASP A 67 3.99 -0.90 -5.91
N VAL A 68 3.24 0.15 -5.54
CA VAL A 68 3.17 1.39 -6.32
C VAL A 68 3.26 2.62 -5.42
N LEU A 69 4.00 3.62 -5.89
CA LEU A 69 3.91 5.01 -5.41
C LEU A 69 3.13 5.83 -6.42
N ALA A 70 2.00 6.39 -6.02
CA ALA A 70 1.11 7.15 -6.91
C ALA A 70 0.54 8.40 -6.23
N PRO A 71 0.35 9.50 -6.96
CA PRO A 71 -0.39 10.64 -6.45
C PRO A 71 -1.83 10.24 -6.13
N ALA A 72 -2.44 10.88 -5.12
CA ALA A 72 -3.76 10.51 -4.59
C ALA A 72 -4.86 10.44 -5.66
N TYR A 73 -4.75 11.25 -6.71
CA TYR A 73 -5.73 11.28 -7.80
C TYR A 73 -5.63 10.10 -8.79
N GLU A 74 -4.53 9.34 -8.79
CA GLU A 74 -4.36 8.11 -9.60
C GLU A 74 -4.73 6.83 -8.84
N ILE A 75 -4.72 6.88 -7.51
CA ILE A 75 -5.02 5.73 -6.64
C ILE A 75 -6.38 5.06 -6.96
N PRO A 76 -7.48 5.79 -7.26
CA PRO A 76 -8.75 5.15 -7.59
C PRO A 76 -8.67 4.18 -8.78
N GLU A 77 -7.97 4.57 -9.85
CA GLU A 77 -7.82 3.71 -11.04
C GLU A 77 -6.97 2.48 -10.72
N LEU A 78 -5.92 2.63 -9.91
CA LEU A 78 -5.10 1.52 -9.45
C LEU A 78 -5.90 0.49 -8.62
N ILE A 79 -6.86 0.95 -7.82
CA ILE A 79 -7.76 0.06 -7.08
C ILE A 79 -8.66 -0.70 -8.06
N PHE A 80 -9.24 -0.03 -9.06
CA PHE A 80 -10.06 -0.70 -10.07
C PHE A 80 -9.26 -1.74 -10.86
N ASP A 81 -8.05 -1.42 -11.28
CA ASP A 81 -7.16 -2.35 -11.97
C ASP A 81 -6.86 -3.60 -11.13
N ALA A 82 -6.60 -3.41 -9.84
CA ALA A 82 -6.31 -4.48 -8.90
C ALA A 82 -7.52 -5.41 -8.66
N VAL A 83 -8.73 -4.86 -8.57
CA VAL A 83 -9.95 -5.66 -8.42
C VAL A 83 -10.29 -6.44 -9.69
N GLU A 84 -10.09 -5.84 -10.86
CA GLU A 84 -10.40 -6.43 -12.16
C GLU A 84 -9.32 -7.42 -12.65
N GLY A 85 -8.24 -7.60 -11.87
CA GLY A 85 -7.13 -8.50 -12.21
C GLY A 85 -6.36 -8.05 -13.46
N ARG A 86 -6.38 -6.75 -13.77
CA ARG A 86 -5.60 -6.18 -14.88
C ARG A 86 -4.11 -6.17 -14.53
N SER A 87 -3.25 -6.00 -15.53
CA SER A 87 -1.80 -6.00 -15.34
C SER A 87 -1.37 -4.93 -14.32
N LEU A 88 -1.01 -5.36 -13.12
CA LEU A 88 -0.59 -4.46 -12.04
C LEU A 88 0.88 -4.08 -12.24
N GLY A 89 1.12 -2.86 -12.70
CA GLY A 89 2.47 -2.30 -12.79
C GLY A 89 3.04 -2.14 -11.38
N ARG A 90 4.05 -2.93 -11.01
CA ARG A 90 4.76 -2.77 -9.73
C ARG A 90 5.98 -1.87 -9.95
N THR A 91 6.04 -0.73 -9.27
CA THR A 91 7.24 0.11 -9.21
C THR A 91 8.13 -0.38 -8.07
N GLN A 92 9.33 -0.87 -8.41
CA GLN A 92 10.37 -1.09 -7.41
C GLN A 92 10.87 0.28 -6.91
N PRO A 93 11.06 0.47 -5.59
CA PRO A 93 11.75 1.65 -5.09
C PRO A 93 13.14 1.73 -5.72
N SER A 94 13.49 2.86 -6.30
CA SER A 94 14.89 3.17 -6.64
C SER A 94 15.67 3.43 -5.35
N ASP A 95 16.88 2.85 -5.26
CA ASP A 95 17.83 2.95 -4.13
C ASP A 95 18.04 4.37 -3.57
#